data_AF-A0A821CJT1-F1
#
_entry.id   AF-A0A821CJT1-F1
#
_cell.length_a   1.000
_cell.length_b   1.000
_cell.length_c   1.000
_cell.angle_alpha   90.00
_cell.angle_beta   90.00
_cell.angle_gamma   90.00
#
_symmetry.space_group_name_H-M   'P 1'
#
loop_
_entity.id
_entity.type
_entity.pdbx_description
1 polymer ?
#
loop_
_entity_poly.entity_id
_entity_poly.type
_entity_poly.pdbx_seq_one_letter_code
_entity_poly.pdbx_strand_id
1 'polypeptide(L)' 'SYVQGVKALQATYGIPTSCVIGHREAAIPTGRKIDSNFSMAKFRAALNK' A
#
# COMPACT_ATOMS: atom_id res chain seq x y z
N SER A 1 -7.12 12.62 -2.62
CA SER A 1 -6.95 11.28 -3.24
C SER A 1 -5.93 10.49 -2.45
N TYR A 2 -6.21 9.24 -2.09
CA TYR A 2 -5.32 8.40 -1.26
C TYR A 2 -3.97 8.12 -1.94
N VAL A 3 -4.00 7.83 -3.24
CA VAL A 3 -2.79 7.59 -4.07
C VAL A 3 -1.83 8.79 -4.02
N GLN A 4 -2.36 10.01 -4.13
CA GLN A 4 -1.53 11.23 -4.12
C GLN A 4 -0.82 11.45 -2.79
N GLY A 5 -1.52 11.19 -1.67
CA GLY A 5 -0.91 11.27 -0.34
C GLY A 5 0.21 10.24 -0.15
N VAL A 6 0.00 9.00 -0.59
CA VAL A 6 1.04 7.96 -0.52
C VAL A 6 2.24 8.31 -1.40
N LYS A 7 2.02 8.80 -2.63
CA LYS A 7 3.12 9.27 -3.50
C LYS A 7 3.94 10.38 -2.85
N ALA A 8 3.28 11.37 -2.24
CA ALA A 8 3.97 12.44 -1.51
C ALA A 8 4.83 11.89 -0.36
N LEU A 9 4.32 10.94 0.42
CA LEU A 9 5.09 10.29 1.49
C LEU A 9 6.27 9.48 0.95
N GLN A 10 6.08 8.72 -0.13
CA GLN A 10 7.16 7.97 -0.78
C GLN A 10 8.27 8.90 -1.27
N ALA A 11 7.91 10.02 -1.89
CA ALA A 11 8.87 11.02 -2.37
C ALA A 11 9.61 11.70 -1.22
N THR A 12 8.90 12.12 -0.16
CA THR A 12 9.49 12.80 0.99
C THR A 12 10.46 11.93 1.77
N TYR A 13 10.14 10.64 1.94
CA TYR A 13 10.91 9.73 2.79
C TYR A 13 11.75 8.70 2.01
N GLY A 14 11.74 8.76 0.68
CA GLY A 14 12.47 7.80 -0.17
C GLY A 14 11.98 6.35 -0.03
N ILE A 15 10.69 6.14 0.27
CA ILE A 15 10.15 4.80 0.56
C ILE A 15 9.75 4.09 -0.74
N PRO A 16 10.26 2.88 -1.01
CA PRO A 16 9.91 2.12 -2.22
C PRO A 16 8.48 1.56 -2.16
N THR A 17 7.87 1.33 -3.32
CA THR A 17 6.50 0.77 -3.43
C THR A 17 6.39 -0.64 -2.81
N SER A 18 7.50 -1.36 -2.65
CA SER A 18 7.54 -2.65 -1.93
C SER A 18 7.17 -2.54 -0.45
N CYS A 19 7.34 -1.36 0.17
CA CYS A 19 6.93 -1.11 1.56
C CYS A 19 5.44 -0.76 1.69
N VAL A 20 4.72 -0.59 0.58
CA VAL A 20 3.29 -0.31 0.58
C VAL A 20 2.54 -1.63 0.68
N ILE A 21 2.23 -2.04 1.91
CA ILE A 21 1.55 -3.30 2.24
C ILE A 21 0.14 -3.07 2.80
N GLY A 22 -0.75 -4.01 2.49
CA GLY A 22 -2.13 -4.03 2.97
C GLY A 22 -2.22 -4.54 4.40
N HIS A 23 -3.32 -4.22 5.09
CA HIS A 23 -3.52 -4.61 6.48
C HIS A 23 -3.55 -6.14 6.67
N ARG A 24 -4.10 -6.91 5.71
CA ARG A 24 -4.05 -8.39 5.77
C ARG A 24 -2.64 -8.94 5.62
N GLU A 25 -1.87 -8.32 4.73
CA GLU A 25 -0.49 -8.70 4.44
C GLU A 25 0.42 -8.40 5.65
N ALA A 26 0.18 -7.27 6.34
CA ALA A 26 0.92 -6.86 7.53
C ALA A 26 0.48 -7.54 8.83
N ALA A 27 -0.72 -8.14 8.86
CA ALA A 27 -1.26 -8.75 10.07
C ALA A 27 -0.44 -9.98 10.53
N ILE A 28 -0.37 -10.18 11.84
CA ILE A 28 0.23 -11.38 12.46
C ILE A 28 -0.85 -12.10 13.29
N PRO A 29 -1.14 -13.39 13.04
CA PRO A 29 -0.65 -14.20 11.91
C PRO A 29 -1.10 -13.65 10.55
N THR A 30 -0.30 -13.90 9.51
CA THR A 30 -0.57 -13.46 8.13
C THR A 30 -1.96 -13.92 7.69
N GLY A 31 -2.73 -13.03 7.08
CA GLY A 31 -4.08 -13.37 6.62
C GLY A 31 -5.19 -13.26 7.67
N ARG A 32 -4.87 -12.98 8.94
CA ARG A 32 -5.86 -12.83 10.03
C ARG A 32 -6.88 -11.72 9.79
N LYS A 33 -6.46 -10.65 9.11
CA LYS A 33 -7.31 -9.48 8.85
C LYS A 33 -7.92 -9.58 7.47
N ILE A 34 -9.16 -9.13 7.33
CA ILE A 34 -9.78 -8.96 6.02
C ILE A 34 -9.16 -7.69 5.43
N ASP A 35 -8.68 -7.79 4.19
CA ASP A 35 -8.14 -6.62 3.49
C ASP A 35 -9.20 -5.54 3.33
N SER A 36 -8.73 -4.32 3.08
CA SER A 36 -9.58 -3.21 2.66
C SER A 36 -10.38 -3.59 1.40
N ASN A 37 -11.50 -2.89 1.16
CA ASN A 37 -12.43 -3.13 0.04
C ASN A 37 -11.83 -2.88 -1.37
N PHE A 38 -10.51 -2.86 -1.55
CA PHE A 38 -9.84 -2.59 -2.81
C PHE A 38 -8.59 -3.45 -3.00
N SER A 39 -8.18 -3.60 -4.26
CA SER A 39 -7.02 -4.42 -4.63
C SER A 39 -5.70 -3.68 -4.38
N MET A 40 -4.86 -4.24 -3.50
CA MET A 40 -3.49 -3.75 -3.27
C MET A 40 -2.63 -3.80 -4.54
N ALA A 41 -2.83 -4.80 -5.41
CA ALA A 41 -2.13 -4.90 -6.69
C ALA A 41 -2.46 -3.70 -7.60
N LYS A 42 -3.75 -3.37 -7.75
CA LYS A 42 -4.17 -2.18 -8.52
C LYS A 42 -3.67 -0.89 -7.88
N PHE A 43 -3.66 -0.81 -6.56
CA PHE A 43 -3.18 0.36 -5.82
C PHE A 43 -1.69 0.61 -6.06
N ARG A 44 -0.84 -0.42 -5.91
CA ARG A 44 0.60 -0.33 -6.18
C ARG A 44 0.91 0.01 -7.63
N ALA A 45 0.16 -0.54 -8.59
CA ALA A 45 0.30 -0.19 -10.00
C ALA A 45 0.03 1.31 -10.25
N ALA A 46 -0.94 1.90 -9.55
CA ALA A 46 -1.24 3.33 -9.65
C ALA A 46 -0.17 4.23 -9.01
N LEU A 47 0.64 3.71 -8.07
CA LEU A 47 1.76 4.44 -7.48
C LEU A 47 2.97 4.53 -8.42
N ASN A 48 3.18 3.51 -9.27
CA ASN A 48 4.29 3.45 -10.23
C ASN A 48 4.00 4.13 -11.57
N LYS A 49 2.79 4.67 -11.75
CA LYS A 49 2.35 5.38 -12.95
C LYS A 49 2.57 6.87 -12.80
#